data_AF-A0A538D954-F1
#
_entry.id   AF-A0A538D954-F1
#
_cell.length_a   1.000
_cell.length_b   1.000
_cell.length_c   1.000
_cell.angle_alpha   90.00
_cell.angle_beta   90.00
_cell.angle_gamma   90.00
#
_symmetry.space_group_name_H-M   'P 1'
#
loop_
_entity.id
_entity.type
_entity.pdbx_description
1 polymer ?
#
loop_
_entity_poly.entity_id
_entity_poly.type
_entity_poly.pdbx_seq_one_letter_code
_entity_poly.pdbx_strand_id
1 'polypeptide(L)'
;MAPGMQAVRDRAPALKRQSMPRAKRAAIVGIPAFFVLAITGSASLGLIVAALIFFALYIPAWDVLPLGKWIVPLGVILIAVLYPVYQPNLFDVLIFGNFPSVDTGVTMMIFIMMALGLNIVVGYAGLLDLGYVAFYAMGAYTVAWFASQHFSNVNVHAGGVGTAPSTPGFHISIWIVLIIAGVFATIGGILIGFPTLRLRGDYLAIVTLGFGEIMPQVANNGDNLLGHNITNGPQGINPIDPPGFGDTLHNAVGLPSDYLSSTNSTRLFYWTALFLVLFTVFCSARLRDSRLGRAWIAIREDETA
;
A
#
# COMPACT_ATOMS: atom_id res chain seq x y z
N MET A 1 52.14 28.92 16.73
CA MET A 1 51.48 28.30 15.56
C MET A 1 51.35 26.81 15.85
N ALA A 2 50.13 26.34 16.12
CA ALA A 2 49.88 24.98 16.59
C ALA A 2 49.97 23.96 15.42
N PRO A 3 50.83 22.91 15.50
CA PRO A 3 51.07 21.94 14.42
C PRO A 3 49.86 21.07 14.02
N GLY A 4 48.73 21.17 14.73
CA GLY A 4 47.55 20.31 14.52
C GLY A 4 46.59 20.76 13.41
N MET A 5 46.67 22.01 12.94
CA MET A 5 45.72 22.53 11.93
C MET A 5 46.07 22.16 10.48
N GLN A 6 47.32 21.79 10.19
CA GLN A 6 47.71 21.35 8.84
C GLN A 6 47.23 19.93 8.51
N ALA A 7 47.23 19.02 9.50
CA ALA A 7 46.79 17.63 9.31
C ALA A 7 45.28 17.47 8.98
N VAL A 8 44.45 18.47 9.34
CA VAL A 8 43.02 18.50 8.99
C VAL A 8 42.80 19.07 7.59
N ARG A 9 43.65 20.02 7.16
CA ARG A 9 43.54 20.67 5.85
C ARG A 9 43.92 19.73 4.70
N ASP A 10 44.82 18.79 4.94
CA ASP A 10 45.29 17.81 3.95
C ASP A 10 44.37 16.58 3.78
N ARG A 11 43.36 16.39 4.65
CA ARG A 11 42.40 15.28 4.55
C ARG A 11 41.16 15.59 3.72
N ALA A 12 40.89 16.87 3.44
CA ALA A 12 39.72 17.29 2.65
C ALA A 12 39.74 16.84 1.16
N PRO A 13 40.89 16.70 0.46
CA PRO A 13 40.88 16.26 -0.94
C PRO A 13 40.66 14.76 -1.13
N ALA A 14 40.91 13.93 -0.11
CA ALA A 14 40.94 12.47 -0.24
C ALA A 14 39.56 11.78 -0.18
N LEU A 15 38.53 12.48 0.31
CA LEU A 15 37.15 11.96 0.36
C LEU A 15 36.33 12.28 -0.90
N LYS A 16 36.88 13.03 -1.86
CA LYS A 16 36.31 13.15 -3.21
C LYS A 16 36.72 11.97 -4.10
N ARG A 17 36.72 10.77 -3.50
CA ARG A 17 37.06 9.50 -4.13
C ARG A 17 35.93 9.14 -5.11
N GLN A 18 36.10 9.59 -6.35
CA GLN A 18 35.51 9.05 -7.59
C GLN A 18 34.18 8.31 -7.40
N SER A 19 33.09 9.03 -7.12
CA SER A 19 31.76 8.47 -7.34
C SER A 19 31.63 8.24 -8.85
N MET A 20 31.73 6.98 -9.28
CA MET A 20 31.55 6.59 -10.68
C MET A 20 30.31 7.30 -11.26
N PRO A 21 30.42 7.92 -12.45
CA PRO A 21 29.28 8.57 -13.10
C PRO A 21 28.09 7.61 -13.19
N ARG A 22 26.87 8.10 -12.95
CA ARG A 22 25.62 7.29 -13.00
C ARG A 22 25.52 6.48 -14.30
N ALA A 23 25.91 7.08 -15.42
CA ALA A 23 26.00 6.43 -16.72
C ALA A 23 26.95 5.20 -16.74
N LYS A 24 28.12 5.28 -16.08
CA LYS A 24 29.04 4.13 -16.00
C LYS A 24 28.47 3.01 -15.13
N ARG A 25 27.77 3.33 -14.04
CA ARG A 25 27.08 2.32 -13.21
C ARG A 25 25.94 1.64 -13.96
N ALA A 26 25.13 2.44 -14.66
CA ALA A 26 24.05 1.96 -15.51
C ALA A 26 24.58 1.04 -16.62
N ALA A 27 25.69 1.40 -17.26
CA ALA A 27 26.31 0.59 -18.31
C ALA A 27 26.87 -0.74 -17.76
N ILE A 28 27.57 -0.71 -16.63
CA ILE A 28 28.18 -1.92 -16.04
C ILE A 28 27.14 -2.92 -15.56
N VAL A 29 25.99 -2.46 -15.06
CA VAL A 29 24.95 -3.37 -14.53
C VAL A 29 23.88 -3.66 -15.59
N GLY A 30 23.39 -2.63 -16.27
CA GLY A 30 22.25 -2.72 -17.18
C GLY A 30 22.56 -3.40 -18.50
N ILE A 31 23.75 -3.18 -19.08
CA ILE A 31 24.12 -3.80 -20.37
C ILE A 31 24.29 -5.32 -20.22
N PRO A 32 25.07 -5.84 -19.24
CA PRO A 32 25.15 -7.28 -19.03
C PRO A 32 23.79 -7.90 -18.67
N ALA A 33 22.98 -7.24 -17.83
CA ALA A 33 21.64 -7.73 -17.50
C ALA A 33 20.74 -7.84 -18.74
N PHE A 34 20.75 -6.84 -19.62
CA PHE A 34 20.02 -6.88 -20.88
C PHE A 34 20.48 -8.03 -21.78
N PHE A 35 21.79 -8.21 -21.96
CA PHE A 35 22.32 -9.30 -22.79
C PHE A 35 22.02 -10.67 -22.19
N VAL A 36 22.15 -10.85 -20.87
CA VAL A 36 21.76 -12.08 -20.20
C VAL A 36 20.27 -12.35 -20.47
N LEU A 37 19.40 -11.37 -20.27
CA LEU A 37 17.96 -11.53 -20.51
C LEU A 37 17.63 -11.78 -21.99
N ALA A 38 18.33 -11.15 -22.93
CA ALA A 38 18.10 -11.31 -24.37
C ALA A 38 18.63 -12.63 -24.92
N ILE A 39 19.67 -13.21 -24.31
CA ILE A 39 20.25 -14.50 -24.69
C ILE A 39 19.46 -15.65 -24.04
N THR A 40 18.96 -15.45 -22.81
CA THR A 40 18.30 -16.51 -22.02
C THR A 40 16.77 -16.49 -22.10
N GLY A 41 16.16 -15.38 -22.52
CA GLY A 41 14.72 -15.20 -22.71
C GLY A 41 14.44 -14.49 -24.04
N SER A 42 13.26 -14.71 -24.60
CA SER A 42 12.87 -14.18 -25.92
C SER A 42 13.26 -12.70 -26.08
N ALA A 43 14.08 -12.41 -27.10
CA ALA A 43 14.43 -11.04 -27.48
C ALA A 43 13.19 -10.33 -28.02
N SER A 44 12.29 -9.96 -27.12
CA SER A 44 10.98 -9.38 -27.40
C SER A 44 11.04 -7.86 -27.32
N LEU A 45 10.09 -7.22 -28.00
CA LEU A 45 9.90 -5.77 -27.93
C LEU A 45 9.78 -5.28 -26.48
N GLY A 46 9.13 -6.06 -25.60
CA GLY A 46 8.96 -5.75 -24.19
C GLY A 46 10.28 -5.58 -23.43
N LEU A 47 11.28 -6.41 -23.71
CA LEU A 47 12.61 -6.31 -23.07
C LEU A 47 13.34 -5.03 -23.48
N ILE A 48 13.29 -4.68 -24.76
CA ILE A 48 13.89 -3.45 -25.28
C ILE A 48 13.22 -2.22 -24.66
N VAL A 49 11.88 -2.19 -24.64
CA VAL A 49 11.12 -1.07 -24.04
C VAL A 49 11.43 -0.94 -22.55
N ALA A 50 11.47 -2.03 -21.79
CA ALA A 50 11.82 -2.01 -20.37
C ALA A 50 13.24 -1.49 -20.14
N ALA A 51 14.21 -1.92 -20.94
CA ALA A 51 15.58 -1.45 -20.86
C ALA A 51 15.69 0.05 -21.20
N LEU A 52 14.98 0.52 -22.23
CA LEU A 52 14.93 1.92 -22.59
C LEU A 52 14.33 2.78 -21.47
N ILE A 53 13.23 2.34 -20.86
CA ILE A 53 12.63 3.03 -19.71
C ILE A 53 13.61 3.09 -18.54
N PHE A 54 14.26 1.97 -18.20
CA PHE A 54 15.26 1.92 -17.14
C PHE A 54 16.40 2.90 -17.39
N PHE A 55 16.99 2.88 -18.59
CA PHE A 55 18.08 3.77 -18.93
C PHE A 55 17.64 5.24 -18.98
N ALA A 56 16.46 5.54 -19.53
CA ALA A 56 15.91 6.89 -19.58
C ALA A 56 15.62 7.47 -18.19
N LEU A 57 15.19 6.64 -17.24
CA LEU A 57 14.86 7.07 -15.89
C LEU A 57 16.10 7.17 -14.99
N TYR A 58 17.08 6.27 -15.16
CA TYR A 58 18.24 6.16 -14.27
C TYR A 58 19.49 6.94 -14.74
N ILE A 59 19.77 7.02 -16.04
CA ILE A 59 20.99 7.65 -16.56
C ILE A 59 21.00 9.17 -16.38
N PRO A 60 19.95 9.91 -16.78
CA PRO A 60 19.98 11.37 -16.71
C PRO A 60 20.06 11.86 -15.27
N ALA A 61 20.86 12.90 -15.05
CA ALA A 61 20.98 13.54 -13.74
C ALA A 61 19.78 14.48 -13.51
N TRP A 62 18.60 13.89 -13.32
CA TRP A 62 17.36 14.64 -13.12
C TRP A 62 17.42 15.62 -11.93
N ASP A 63 18.29 15.37 -10.96
CA ASP A 63 18.52 16.27 -9.80
C ASP A 63 19.05 17.65 -10.18
N VAL A 64 19.59 17.83 -11.40
CA VAL A 64 20.10 19.13 -11.88
C VAL A 64 18.98 20.02 -12.42
N LEU A 65 17.87 19.43 -12.85
CA LEU A 65 16.74 20.17 -13.43
C LEU A 65 15.74 20.55 -12.33
N PRO A 66 15.12 21.75 -12.38
CA PRO A 66 14.16 22.19 -11.36
C PRO A 66 12.93 21.27 -11.27
N LEU A 67 12.55 20.66 -12.39
CA LEU A 67 11.46 19.69 -12.49
C LEU A 67 11.92 18.24 -12.31
N GLY A 68 13.23 17.96 -12.29
CA GLY A 68 13.69 16.58 -12.40
C GLY A 68 13.54 15.74 -11.13
N LYS A 69 13.35 16.38 -9.97
CA LYS A 69 12.91 15.69 -8.73
C LYS A 69 11.57 14.94 -8.89
N TRP A 70 10.74 15.33 -9.86
CA TRP A 70 9.45 14.68 -10.13
C TRP A 70 9.51 13.58 -11.18
N ILE A 71 10.58 13.51 -11.98
CA ILE A 71 10.64 12.63 -13.14
C ILE A 71 10.71 11.16 -12.74
N VAL A 72 11.50 10.83 -11.71
CA VAL A 72 11.60 9.46 -11.19
C VAL A 72 10.25 9.02 -10.58
N PRO A 73 9.62 9.76 -9.65
CA PRO A 73 8.28 9.43 -9.14
C PRO A 73 7.21 9.28 -10.23
N LEU A 74 7.15 10.24 -11.17
CA LEU A 74 6.17 10.20 -12.26
C LEU A 74 6.42 9.02 -13.20
N GLY A 75 7.68 8.67 -13.45
CA GLY A 75 8.04 7.50 -14.24
C GLY A 75 7.61 6.19 -13.58
N VAL A 76 7.77 6.06 -12.26
CA VAL A 76 7.28 4.89 -11.51
C VAL A 76 5.75 4.81 -11.56
N ILE A 77 5.04 5.92 -11.39
CA ILE A 77 3.58 5.97 -11.52
C ILE A 77 3.17 5.59 -12.94
N LEU A 78 3.84 6.10 -13.96
CA LEU A 78 3.56 5.77 -15.36
C LEU A 78 3.75 4.28 -15.63
N ILE A 79 4.81 3.67 -15.11
CA ILE A 79 5.03 2.21 -15.22
C ILE A 79 3.88 1.45 -14.57
N ALA A 80 3.44 1.85 -13.37
CA ALA A 80 2.30 1.22 -12.70
C ALA A 80 1.00 1.37 -13.50
N VAL A 81 0.72 2.55 -14.05
CA VAL A 81 -0.44 2.81 -14.92
C VAL A 81 -0.39 1.93 -16.17
N LEU A 82 0.77 1.80 -16.82
CA LEU A 82 0.89 1.03 -18.07
C LEU A 82 0.91 -0.49 -17.85
N TYR A 83 1.25 -0.96 -16.65
CA TYR A 83 1.41 -2.36 -16.33
C TYR A 83 0.24 -3.28 -16.74
N PRO A 84 -1.04 -3.03 -16.37
CA PRO A 84 -2.16 -3.92 -16.71
C PRO A 84 -2.46 -4.02 -18.21
N VAL A 85 -1.97 -3.07 -19.00
CA VAL A 85 -2.12 -3.04 -20.47
C VAL A 85 -0.96 -3.78 -21.14
N TYR A 86 0.27 -3.59 -20.64
CA TYR A 86 1.47 -4.14 -21.25
C TYR A 86 1.91 -5.50 -20.69
N GLN A 87 1.38 -5.97 -19.56
CA GLN A 87 1.77 -7.22 -18.93
C GLN A 87 1.78 -8.43 -19.88
N PRO A 88 0.80 -8.64 -20.79
CA PRO A 88 0.81 -9.76 -21.73
C PRO A 88 1.95 -9.70 -22.76
N ASN A 89 2.55 -8.53 -22.98
CA ASN A 89 3.62 -8.29 -23.94
C ASN A 89 5.00 -8.23 -23.28
N LEU A 90 5.09 -8.49 -21.97
CA LEU A 90 6.36 -8.55 -21.26
C LEU A 90 7.13 -9.83 -21.62
N PHE A 91 8.44 -9.77 -21.46
CA PHE A 91 9.34 -10.90 -21.67
C PHE A 91 9.30 -11.87 -20.50
N ASP A 92 9.65 -13.13 -20.72
CA ASP A 92 9.82 -14.08 -19.64
C ASP A 92 11.28 -14.08 -19.15
N VAL A 93 11.47 -14.21 -17.83
CA VAL A 93 12.79 -14.31 -17.22
C VAL A 93 13.10 -15.78 -16.95
N LEU A 94 14.17 -16.33 -17.52
CA LEU A 94 14.46 -17.77 -17.46
C LEU A 94 14.40 -18.39 -16.05
N ILE A 95 14.88 -17.66 -15.03
CA ILE A 95 14.93 -18.15 -13.64
C ILE A 95 13.61 -17.91 -12.89
N PHE A 96 12.93 -16.79 -13.14
CA PHE A 96 11.76 -16.35 -12.37
C PHE A 96 10.42 -16.60 -13.08
N GLY A 97 10.46 -17.02 -14.35
CA GLY A 97 9.31 -17.19 -15.21
C GLY A 97 8.71 -15.86 -15.68
N ASN A 98 7.41 -15.90 -15.91
CA ASN A 98 6.63 -14.77 -16.41
C ASN A 98 6.50 -13.68 -15.34
N PHE A 99 6.32 -12.43 -15.77
CA PHE A 99 5.99 -11.36 -14.84
C PHE A 99 4.68 -11.66 -14.09
N PRO A 100 4.54 -11.17 -12.84
CA PRO A 100 3.34 -11.38 -12.04
C PRO A 100 2.06 -11.04 -12.81
N SER A 101 0.97 -11.74 -12.49
CA SER A 101 -0.33 -11.39 -13.07
C SER A 101 -0.82 -10.06 -12.50
N VAL A 102 -1.78 -9.44 -13.19
CA VAL A 102 -2.41 -8.19 -12.72
C VAL A 102 -3.11 -8.39 -11.37
N ASP A 103 -3.69 -9.57 -11.10
CA ASP A 103 -4.27 -9.90 -9.79
C ASP A 103 -3.22 -9.89 -8.67
N THR A 104 -2.02 -10.40 -8.95
CA THR A 104 -0.90 -10.33 -8.00
C THR A 104 -0.50 -8.88 -7.75
N GLY A 105 -0.53 -8.04 -8.80
CA GLY A 105 -0.34 -6.60 -8.69
C GLY A 105 -1.35 -5.91 -7.76
N VAL A 106 -2.62 -6.33 -7.76
CA VAL A 106 -3.64 -5.84 -6.80
C VAL A 106 -3.21 -6.16 -5.38
N THR A 107 -2.83 -7.40 -5.10
CA THR A 107 -2.36 -7.83 -3.78
C THR A 107 -1.13 -7.03 -3.35
N MET A 108 -0.17 -6.81 -4.25
CA MET A 108 1.00 -5.96 -3.97
C MET A 108 0.61 -4.54 -3.60
N MET A 109 -0.39 -3.94 -4.27
CA MET A 109 -0.88 -2.60 -3.93
C MET A 109 -1.54 -2.54 -2.55
N ILE A 110 -2.26 -3.58 -2.14
CA ILE A 110 -2.80 -3.70 -0.79
C ILE A 110 -1.65 -3.70 0.23
N PHE A 111 -0.60 -4.50 -0.01
CA PHE A 111 0.59 -4.51 0.85
C PHE A 111 1.35 -3.18 0.84
N ILE A 112 1.38 -2.44 -0.28
CA ILE A 112 1.95 -1.09 -0.35
C ILE A 112 1.15 -0.13 0.54
N MET A 113 -0.19 -0.16 0.48
CA MET A 113 -1.02 0.66 1.37
C MET A 113 -0.80 0.32 2.84
N MET A 114 -0.66 -0.96 3.16
CA MET A 114 -0.33 -1.40 4.53
C MET A 114 1.05 -0.91 4.97
N ALA A 115 2.07 -1.01 4.11
CA ALA A 115 3.40 -0.51 4.40
C ALA A 115 3.42 1.02 4.59
N LEU A 116 2.65 1.76 3.80
CA LEU A 116 2.48 3.21 3.96
C LEU A 116 1.82 3.56 5.30
N GLY A 117 0.79 2.81 5.71
CA GLY A 117 0.14 2.99 7.00
C GLY A 117 1.10 2.74 8.17
N LEU A 118 1.86 1.64 8.13
CA LEU A 118 2.89 1.34 9.14
C LEU A 118 3.99 2.42 9.18
N ASN A 119 4.38 2.95 8.02
CA ASN A 119 5.39 4.00 7.93
C ASN A 119 4.92 5.33 8.54
N ILE A 120 3.62 5.59 8.68
CA ILE A 120 3.14 6.77 9.39
C ILE A 120 3.48 6.66 10.88
N VAL A 121 3.25 5.49 11.49
CA VAL A 121 3.50 5.30 12.93
C VAL A 121 5.00 5.16 13.20
N VAL A 122 5.65 4.16 12.60
CA VAL A 122 7.07 3.86 12.85
C VAL A 122 7.98 4.90 12.21
N GLY A 123 7.64 5.35 11.00
CA GLY A 123 8.47 6.27 10.23
C GLY A 123 8.34 7.73 10.65
N TYR A 124 7.15 8.23 11.04
CA TYR A 124 7.01 9.63 11.47
C TYR A 124 7.03 9.79 12.99
N ALA A 125 6.28 8.98 13.74
CA ALA A 125 6.24 9.10 15.20
C ALA A 125 7.40 8.36 15.89
N GLY A 126 8.05 7.40 15.23
CA GLY A 126 9.18 6.64 15.81
C GLY A 126 8.75 5.59 16.82
N LEU A 127 7.45 5.38 16.99
CA LEU A 127 6.90 4.41 17.93
C LEU A 127 6.90 3.03 17.28
N LEU A 128 7.33 2.03 18.04
CA LEU A 128 7.27 0.64 17.61
C LEU A 128 5.81 0.18 17.62
N ASP A 129 5.33 -0.34 16.48
CA ASP A 129 3.96 -0.83 16.31
C ASP A 129 3.96 -2.27 15.77
N LEU A 130 3.71 -3.24 16.66
CA LEU A 130 3.51 -4.65 16.30
C LEU A 130 2.02 -5.01 16.18
N GLY A 131 1.12 -4.09 16.54
CA GLY A 131 -0.32 -4.29 16.55
C GLY A 131 -1.01 -3.87 15.26
N TYR A 132 -0.27 -3.33 14.29
CA TYR A 132 -0.80 -2.80 13.04
C TYR A 132 -1.78 -3.73 12.31
N VAL A 133 -1.50 -5.05 12.31
CA VAL A 133 -2.33 -6.07 11.65
C VAL A 133 -3.74 -6.13 12.22
N ALA A 134 -3.92 -5.77 13.49
CA ALA A 134 -5.24 -5.80 14.11
C ALA A 134 -6.15 -4.66 13.63
N PHE A 135 -5.61 -3.50 13.28
CA PHE A 135 -6.37 -2.44 12.60
C PHE A 135 -6.78 -2.85 11.18
N TYR A 136 -5.88 -3.56 10.48
CA TYR A 136 -6.21 -4.14 9.18
C TYR A 136 -7.36 -5.15 9.28
N ALA A 137 -7.31 -6.06 10.26
CA ALA A 137 -8.39 -7.02 10.51
C ALA A 137 -9.71 -6.32 10.89
N MET A 138 -9.68 -5.30 11.75
CA MET A 138 -10.86 -4.53 12.12
C MET A 138 -11.54 -3.87 10.91
N GLY A 139 -10.74 -3.28 10.00
CA GLY A 139 -11.26 -2.74 8.75
C GLY A 139 -11.89 -3.82 7.85
N ALA A 140 -11.21 -4.96 7.69
CA ALA A 140 -11.72 -6.08 6.89
C ALA A 140 -13.04 -6.65 7.44
N TYR A 141 -13.16 -6.85 8.75
CA TYR A 141 -14.40 -7.29 9.38
C TYR A 141 -15.50 -6.23 9.29
N THR A 142 -15.17 -4.94 9.37
CA THR A 142 -16.16 -3.88 9.14
C THR A 142 -16.72 -3.93 7.73
N VAL A 143 -15.87 -4.16 6.72
CA VAL A 143 -16.33 -4.37 5.34
C VAL A 143 -17.24 -5.59 5.27
N ALA A 144 -16.81 -6.71 5.86
CA ALA A 144 -17.59 -7.93 5.84
C ALA A 144 -18.94 -7.80 6.57
N TRP A 145 -19.05 -7.03 7.65
CA TRP A 145 -20.32 -6.79 8.34
C TRP A 145 -21.34 -5.99 7.53
N PHE A 146 -20.87 -5.04 6.72
CA PHE A 146 -21.74 -4.10 5.99
C PHE A 146 -21.89 -4.41 4.48
N ALA A 147 -21.20 -5.42 3.98
CA ALA A 147 -21.23 -5.88 2.60
C ALA A 147 -21.34 -7.41 2.51
N SER A 148 -22.14 -8.03 3.37
CA SER A 148 -22.40 -9.47 3.33
C SER A 148 -23.72 -9.87 3.99
N GLN A 149 -24.04 -11.16 3.87
CA GLN A 149 -25.23 -11.79 4.45
C GLN A 149 -25.09 -12.15 5.93
N HIS A 150 -24.00 -11.74 6.60
CA HIS A 150 -23.68 -12.18 7.96
C HIS A 150 -24.82 -11.91 8.97
N PHE A 151 -25.44 -10.73 8.90
CA PHE A 151 -26.57 -10.36 9.75
C PHE A 151 -27.91 -10.63 9.05
N SER A 152 -28.24 -11.91 8.86
CA SER A 152 -29.42 -12.34 8.09
C SER A 152 -30.79 -11.88 8.64
N ASN A 153 -30.84 -11.45 9.91
CA ASN A 153 -32.06 -10.93 10.55
C ASN A 153 -32.47 -9.53 10.07
N VAL A 154 -31.57 -8.82 9.38
CA VAL A 154 -31.78 -7.47 8.89
C VAL A 154 -31.63 -7.49 7.37
N ASN A 155 -32.42 -6.69 6.65
CA ASN A 155 -32.29 -6.52 5.20
C ASN A 155 -32.18 -5.01 4.91
N VAL A 156 -30.94 -4.54 4.74
CA VAL A 156 -30.64 -3.13 4.45
C VAL A 156 -29.74 -3.07 3.23
N HIS A 157 -30.26 -2.47 2.16
CA HIS A 157 -29.54 -2.27 0.89
C HIS A 157 -29.33 -0.78 0.67
N ALA A 158 -28.06 -0.37 0.57
CA ALA A 158 -27.68 1.02 0.34
C ALA A 158 -26.60 1.09 -0.75
N GLY A 159 -27.00 0.80 -1.99
CA GLY A 159 -26.09 0.82 -3.14
C GLY A 159 -25.09 -0.34 -3.17
N GLY A 160 -25.40 -1.45 -2.51
CA GLY A 160 -24.71 -2.73 -2.70
C GLY A 160 -24.79 -3.18 -4.16
N VAL A 161 -23.77 -3.91 -4.60
CA VAL A 161 -23.58 -4.30 -5.99
C VAL A 161 -23.43 -5.82 -6.06
N GLY A 162 -23.92 -6.46 -7.13
CA GLY A 162 -23.76 -7.90 -7.33
C GLY A 162 -24.65 -8.79 -6.46
N THR A 163 -25.59 -8.21 -5.71
CA THR A 163 -26.57 -8.93 -4.88
C THR A 163 -28.00 -8.55 -5.23
N ALA A 164 -28.93 -9.52 -5.11
CA ALA A 164 -30.34 -9.27 -5.36
C ALA A 164 -30.95 -8.47 -4.19
N PRO A 165 -31.94 -7.57 -4.41
CA PRO A 165 -32.56 -6.79 -3.33
C PRO A 165 -33.24 -7.64 -2.24
N SER A 166 -33.60 -8.90 -2.56
CA SER A 166 -34.19 -9.84 -1.60
C SER A 166 -33.15 -10.52 -0.70
N THR A 167 -31.87 -10.31 -0.94
CA THR A 167 -30.79 -10.95 -0.18
C THR A 167 -30.76 -10.39 1.25
N PRO A 168 -30.80 -11.24 2.28
CA PRO A 168 -30.74 -10.79 3.66
C PRO A 168 -29.31 -10.37 4.03
N GLY A 169 -29.19 -9.38 4.91
CA GLY A 169 -27.91 -8.81 5.34
C GLY A 169 -27.81 -7.30 5.13
N PHE A 170 -26.59 -6.79 5.33
CA PHE A 170 -26.22 -5.44 4.96
C PHE A 170 -25.48 -5.46 3.63
N HIS A 171 -26.00 -4.71 2.68
CA HIS A 171 -25.46 -4.59 1.33
C HIS A 171 -25.28 -3.11 1.00
N ILE A 172 -24.22 -2.51 1.53
CA ILE A 172 -23.90 -1.09 1.38
C ILE A 172 -22.77 -0.94 0.34
N SER A 173 -22.82 0.14 -0.45
CA SER A 173 -21.76 0.46 -1.42
C SER A 173 -20.38 0.49 -0.77
N ILE A 174 -19.42 -0.20 -1.38
CA ILE A 174 -18.05 -0.34 -0.87
C ILE A 174 -17.40 1.01 -0.54
N TRP A 175 -17.69 2.07 -1.30
CA TRP A 175 -17.11 3.40 -1.10
C TRP A 175 -17.55 4.04 0.22
N ILE A 176 -18.80 3.82 0.62
CA ILE A 176 -19.33 4.27 1.91
C ILE A 176 -18.76 3.39 3.01
N VAL A 177 -18.72 2.08 2.78
CA VAL A 177 -18.18 1.11 3.74
C VAL A 177 -16.70 1.36 4.03
N LEU A 178 -15.89 1.81 3.07
CA LEU A 178 -14.49 2.22 3.30
C LEU A 178 -14.39 3.37 4.31
N ILE A 179 -15.31 4.34 4.27
CA ILE A 179 -15.36 5.44 5.24
C ILE A 179 -15.78 4.91 6.60
N ILE A 180 -16.81 4.06 6.66
CA ILE A 180 -17.27 3.42 7.89
C ILE A 180 -16.15 2.59 8.52
N ALA A 181 -15.42 1.79 7.73
CA ALA A 181 -14.25 1.03 8.16
C ALA A 181 -13.16 1.94 8.74
N GLY A 182 -12.91 3.11 8.12
CA GLY A 182 -12.02 4.12 8.67
C GLY A 182 -12.47 4.66 10.04
N VAL A 183 -13.78 4.88 10.22
CA VAL A 183 -14.36 5.30 11.51
C VAL A 183 -14.21 4.20 12.57
N PHE A 184 -14.53 2.93 12.23
CA PHE A 184 -14.35 1.80 13.14
C PHE A 184 -12.88 1.62 13.55
N ALA A 185 -11.96 1.68 12.58
CA ALA A 185 -10.53 1.63 12.86
C ALA A 185 -10.06 2.81 13.73
N THR A 186 -10.61 4.01 13.53
CA THR A 186 -10.33 5.19 14.37
C THR A 186 -10.83 4.98 15.80
N ILE A 187 -12.04 4.45 15.96
CA ILE A 187 -12.61 4.14 17.29
C ILE A 187 -11.74 3.09 18.00
N GLY A 188 -11.38 2.00 17.32
CA GLY A 188 -10.46 1.00 17.84
C GLY A 188 -9.11 1.60 18.23
N GLY A 189 -8.56 2.46 17.37
CA GLY A 189 -7.31 3.19 17.60
C GLY A 189 -7.38 4.10 18.82
N ILE A 190 -8.49 4.80 19.05
CA ILE A 190 -8.68 5.63 20.25
C ILE A 190 -8.81 4.76 21.51
N LEU A 191 -9.58 3.68 21.44
CA LEU A 191 -9.79 2.77 22.58
C LEU A 191 -8.47 2.15 23.07
N ILE A 192 -7.56 1.84 22.15
CA ILE A 192 -6.25 1.22 22.47
C ILE A 192 -5.18 2.30 22.71
N GLY A 193 -5.23 3.38 21.94
CA GLY A 193 -4.31 4.51 22.07
C GLY A 193 -4.44 5.21 23.41
N PHE A 194 -5.67 5.43 23.89
CA PHE A 194 -5.91 6.15 25.14
C PHE A 194 -5.21 5.55 26.38
N PRO A 195 -5.31 4.23 26.67
CA PRO A 195 -4.58 3.63 27.79
C PRO A 195 -3.06 3.58 27.57
N THR A 196 -2.59 3.56 26.32
CA THR A 196 -1.16 3.46 25.99
C THR A 196 -0.42 4.80 26.04
N LEU A 197 -1.12 5.95 26.08
CA LEU A 197 -0.51 7.29 26.19
C LEU A 197 0.43 7.48 27.39
N ARG A 198 0.34 6.63 28.41
CA ARG A 198 1.20 6.68 29.62
C ARG A 198 2.46 5.81 29.50
N LEU A 199 2.57 5.01 28.45
CA LEU A 199 3.66 4.06 28.23
C LEU A 199 4.69 4.65 27.27
N ARG A 200 5.96 4.26 27.44
CA ARG A 200 7.08 4.71 26.60
C ARG A 200 8.00 3.54 26.26
N GLY A 201 8.70 3.65 25.13
CA GLY A 201 9.69 2.67 24.67
C GLY A 201 9.13 1.24 24.65
N ASP A 202 9.83 0.33 25.32
CA ASP A 202 9.53 -1.11 25.34
C ASP A 202 8.14 -1.45 25.89
N TYR A 203 7.63 -0.65 26.83
CA TYR A 203 6.29 -0.89 27.37
C TYR A 203 5.20 -0.64 26.33
N LEU A 204 5.39 0.35 25.45
CA LEU A 204 4.47 0.59 24.35
C LEU A 204 4.52 -0.57 23.36
N ALA A 205 5.73 -1.05 23.02
CA ALA A 205 5.95 -2.20 22.15
C ALA A 205 5.21 -3.45 22.64
N ILE A 206 5.36 -3.80 23.92
CA ILE A 206 4.70 -4.97 24.53
C ILE A 206 3.17 -4.87 24.40
N VAL A 207 2.58 -3.70 24.62
CA VAL A 207 1.12 -3.55 24.51
C VAL A 207 0.64 -3.67 23.07
N THR A 208 1.38 -3.12 22.10
CA THR A 208 1.01 -3.29 20.68
C THR A 208 1.09 -4.74 20.24
N LEU A 209 2.08 -5.50 20.71
CA LEU A 209 2.17 -6.95 20.48
C LEU A 209 0.97 -7.66 21.11
N GLY A 210 0.65 -7.36 22.37
CA GLY A 210 -0.51 -7.93 23.05
C GLY A 210 -1.80 -7.70 22.26
N PHE A 211 -2.01 -6.49 21.74
CA PHE A 211 -3.16 -6.21 20.88
C PHE A 211 -3.11 -6.98 19.55
N GLY A 212 -1.94 -7.04 18.92
CA GLY A 212 -1.70 -7.81 17.70
C GLY A 212 -2.03 -9.30 17.85
N GLU A 213 -1.79 -9.86 19.04
CA GLU A 213 -2.13 -11.26 19.35
C GLU A 213 -3.59 -11.44 19.79
N ILE A 214 -4.20 -10.46 20.47
CA ILE A 214 -5.61 -10.52 20.87
C ILE A 214 -6.53 -10.58 19.64
N MET A 215 -6.24 -9.81 18.59
CA MET A 215 -7.16 -9.70 17.44
C MET A 215 -7.39 -11.03 16.70
N PRO A 216 -6.37 -11.85 16.38
CA PRO A 216 -6.56 -13.21 15.88
C PRO A 216 -7.42 -14.08 16.79
N GLN A 217 -7.27 -13.97 18.11
CA GLN A 217 -8.09 -14.74 19.06
C GLN A 217 -9.54 -14.29 19.03
N VAL A 218 -9.80 -12.98 18.95
CA VAL A 218 -11.15 -12.42 18.77
C VAL A 218 -11.75 -12.86 17.43
N ALA A 219 -10.98 -12.85 16.36
CA ALA A 219 -11.41 -13.31 15.05
C ALA A 219 -11.82 -14.78 15.05
N ASN A 220 -11.01 -15.65 15.66
CA ASN A 220 -11.25 -17.09 15.68
C ASN A 220 -12.33 -17.54 16.67
N ASN A 221 -12.53 -16.84 17.79
CA ASN A 221 -13.51 -17.20 18.83
C ASN A 221 -14.77 -16.30 18.80
N GLY A 222 -14.85 -15.38 17.84
CA GLY A 222 -15.95 -14.43 17.71
C GLY A 222 -17.21 -15.01 17.05
N ASP A 223 -17.26 -16.32 16.79
CA ASP A 223 -18.46 -17.04 16.34
C ASP A 223 -19.49 -17.25 17.45
N ASN A 224 -19.06 -17.18 18.71
CA ASN A 224 -19.92 -17.25 19.89
C ASN A 224 -19.51 -16.23 20.96
N LEU A 225 -19.37 -14.95 20.56
CA LEU A 225 -19.08 -13.89 21.52
C LEU A 225 -20.39 -13.45 22.20
N LEU A 226 -20.52 -13.75 23.50
CA LEU A 226 -21.71 -13.43 24.30
C LEU A 226 -23.02 -14.00 23.70
N GLY A 227 -22.95 -15.15 23.02
CA GLY A 227 -24.11 -15.78 22.37
C GLY A 227 -24.42 -15.27 20.96
N HIS A 228 -23.60 -14.37 20.42
CA HIS A 228 -23.77 -13.81 19.08
C HIS A 228 -22.57 -14.15 18.18
N ASN A 229 -22.87 -14.55 16.94
CA ASN A 229 -21.86 -14.74 15.90
C ASN A 229 -21.53 -13.38 15.28
N ILE A 230 -20.28 -12.94 15.43
CA ILE A 230 -19.77 -11.66 14.94
C ILE A 230 -18.69 -11.88 13.87
N THR A 231 -17.85 -12.90 13.97
CA THR A 231 -16.70 -13.08 13.05
C THR A 231 -16.81 -14.30 12.17
N ASN A 232 -17.76 -15.20 12.45
CA ASN A 232 -17.85 -16.53 11.87
C ASN A 232 -16.60 -17.40 12.09
N GLY A 233 -15.82 -17.08 13.14
CA GLY A 233 -14.69 -17.87 13.59
C GLY A 233 -13.61 -18.04 12.50
N PRO A 234 -12.95 -19.22 12.42
CA PRO A 234 -11.87 -19.47 11.46
C PRO A 234 -12.30 -19.46 9.99
N GLN A 235 -13.60 -19.61 9.70
CA GLN A 235 -14.12 -19.57 8.32
C GLN A 235 -14.16 -18.15 7.76
N GLY A 236 -14.19 -17.14 8.64
CA GLY A 236 -14.43 -15.76 8.26
C GLY A 236 -15.80 -15.55 7.61
N ILE A 237 -16.09 -14.31 7.24
CA ILE A 237 -17.37 -13.94 6.66
C ILE A 237 -17.26 -13.96 5.13
N ASN A 238 -18.02 -14.84 4.51
CA ASN A 238 -18.11 -15.01 3.06
C ASN A 238 -19.54 -15.42 2.66
N PRO A 239 -20.04 -15.07 1.46
CA PRO A 239 -19.41 -14.21 0.46
C PRO A 239 -19.51 -12.72 0.81
N ILE A 240 -18.58 -11.91 0.31
CA ILE A 240 -18.59 -10.44 0.41
C ILE A 240 -19.04 -9.88 -0.94
N ASP A 241 -19.86 -8.83 -0.91
CA ASP A 241 -20.35 -8.15 -2.10
C ASP A 241 -19.18 -7.62 -2.95
N PRO A 242 -19.25 -7.75 -4.28
CA PRO A 242 -18.22 -7.19 -5.14
C PRO A 242 -18.20 -5.66 -5.11
N PRO A 243 -17.02 -5.05 -5.32
CA PRO A 243 -16.93 -3.62 -5.52
C PRO A 243 -17.56 -3.20 -6.86
N GLY A 244 -18.08 -1.99 -6.89
CA GLY A 244 -18.69 -1.38 -8.06
C GLY A 244 -19.27 -0.01 -7.74
N PHE A 245 -19.70 0.72 -8.77
CA PHE A 245 -20.35 2.02 -8.62
C PHE A 245 -21.89 1.93 -8.66
N GLY A 246 -22.45 0.75 -8.95
CA GLY A 246 -23.88 0.51 -9.08
C GLY A 246 -24.48 1.07 -10.38
N ASP A 247 -25.73 0.69 -10.66
CA ASP A 247 -26.38 1.01 -11.94
C ASP A 247 -26.69 2.51 -12.09
N THR A 248 -26.90 3.21 -10.98
CA THR A 248 -27.20 4.65 -10.99
C THR A 248 -26.02 5.48 -11.51
N LEU A 249 -24.82 5.26 -10.99
CA LEU A 249 -23.60 5.94 -11.47
C LEU A 249 -23.16 5.41 -12.84
N HIS A 250 -23.40 4.13 -13.13
CA HIS A 250 -23.16 3.57 -14.45
C HIS A 250 -23.96 4.30 -15.52
N ASN A 251 -25.27 4.48 -15.31
CA ASN A 251 -26.15 5.15 -16.27
C ASN A 251 -25.86 6.66 -16.38
N ALA A 252 -25.39 7.29 -15.31
CA ALA A 252 -25.11 8.72 -15.31
C ALA A 252 -23.74 9.10 -15.91
N VAL A 253 -22.69 8.33 -15.61
CA VAL A 253 -21.28 8.70 -15.90
C VAL A 253 -20.53 7.61 -16.67
N GLY A 254 -21.14 6.43 -16.89
CA GLY A 254 -20.50 5.30 -17.58
C GLY A 254 -19.49 4.55 -16.72
N LEU A 255 -19.50 4.73 -15.40
CA LEU A 255 -18.61 4.01 -14.48
C LEU A 255 -19.01 2.52 -14.38
N PRO A 256 -18.09 1.58 -14.12
CA PRO A 256 -18.43 0.17 -14.00
C PRO A 256 -19.45 -0.10 -12.87
N SER A 257 -20.61 -0.67 -13.21
CA SER A 257 -21.67 -0.97 -12.23
C SER A 257 -21.24 -2.07 -11.26
N ASP A 258 -20.79 -3.21 -11.77
CA ASP A 258 -20.27 -4.37 -11.02
C ASP A 258 -18.96 -4.86 -11.63
N TYR A 259 -17.92 -4.97 -10.79
CA TYR A 259 -16.60 -5.38 -11.24
C TYR A 259 -16.56 -6.86 -11.64
N LEU A 260 -17.31 -7.75 -10.97
CA LEU A 260 -17.28 -9.19 -11.26
C LEU A 260 -17.99 -9.54 -12.58
N SER A 261 -19.05 -8.80 -12.93
CA SER A 261 -19.75 -8.97 -14.21
C SER A 261 -18.98 -8.44 -15.42
N SER A 262 -17.94 -7.63 -15.20
CA SER A 262 -17.15 -7.01 -16.26
C SER A 262 -16.11 -7.96 -16.86
N THR A 263 -15.95 -7.93 -18.19
CA THR A 263 -14.95 -8.75 -18.91
C THR A 263 -13.50 -8.40 -18.55
N ASN A 264 -13.26 -7.23 -17.97
CA ASN A 264 -11.94 -6.77 -17.52
C ASN A 264 -11.88 -6.62 -15.99
N SER A 265 -12.58 -7.47 -15.23
CA SER A 265 -12.69 -7.42 -13.76
C SER A 265 -11.35 -7.15 -13.06
N THR A 266 -10.33 -7.98 -13.31
CA THR A 266 -8.98 -7.84 -12.75
C THR A 266 -8.37 -6.44 -12.96
N ARG A 267 -8.57 -5.84 -14.14
CA ARG A 267 -8.06 -4.49 -14.42
C ARG A 267 -8.79 -3.44 -13.60
N LEU A 268 -10.11 -3.57 -13.39
CA LEU A 268 -10.88 -2.65 -12.56
C LEU A 268 -10.43 -2.66 -11.10
N PHE A 269 -10.16 -3.85 -10.55
CA PHE A 269 -9.55 -4.00 -9.24
C PHE A 269 -8.17 -3.32 -9.19
N TYR A 270 -7.34 -3.52 -10.21
CA TYR A 270 -6.01 -2.89 -10.30
C TYR A 270 -6.09 -1.37 -10.32
N TRP A 271 -6.93 -0.79 -11.18
CA TRP A 271 -7.08 0.66 -11.27
C TRP A 271 -7.62 1.27 -9.97
N THR A 272 -8.54 0.57 -9.31
CA THR A 272 -9.08 0.99 -8.02
C THR A 272 -8.01 0.93 -6.93
N ALA A 273 -7.25 -0.17 -6.86
CA ALA A 273 -6.15 -0.31 -5.90
C ALA A 273 -5.06 0.74 -6.14
N LEU A 274 -4.70 1.02 -7.40
CA LEU A 274 -3.73 2.06 -7.75
C LEU A 274 -4.22 3.44 -7.33
N PHE A 275 -5.50 3.75 -7.59
CA PHE A 275 -6.11 5.01 -7.14
C PHE A 275 -6.03 5.14 -5.61
N LEU A 276 -6.38 4.09 -4.86
CA LEU A 276 -6.31 4.10 -3.40
C LEU A 276 -4.86 4.22 -2.88
N VAL A 277 -3.88 3.59 -3.54
CA VAL A 277 -2.45 3.79 -3.23
C VAL A 277 -2.06 5.26 -3.44
N LEU A 278 -2.37 5.84 -4.59
CA LEU A 278 -2.04 7.23 -4.89
C LEU A 278 -2.72 8.19 -3.91
N PHE A 279 -3.98 7.92 -3.56
CA PHE A 279 -4.71 8.66 -2.53
C PHE A 279 -4.04 8.53 -1.16
N THR A 280 -3.60 7.33 -0.78
CA THR A 280 -2.90 7.09 0.49
C THR A 280 -1.55 7.79 0.53
N VAL A 281 -0.79 7.78 -0.57
CA VAL A 281 0.47 8.53 -0.71
C VAL A 281 0.21 10.03 -0.57
N PHE A 282 -0.84 10.55 -1.22
CA PHE A 282 -1.23 11.94 -1.11
C PHE A 282 -1.58 12.33 0.33
N CYS A 283 -2.41 11.52 1.01
CA CYS A 283 -2.76 11.71 2.41
C CYS A 283 -1.53 11.65 3.32
N SER A 284 -0.64 10.69 3.12
CA SER A 284 0.62 10.54 3.88
C SER A 284 1.54 11.76 3.70
N ALA A 285 1.72 12.23 2.47
CA ALA A 285 2.51 13.43 2.17
C ALA A 285 1.91 14.68 2.83
N ARG A 286 0.58 14.84 2.78
CA ARG A 286 -0.13 15.95 3.42
C ARG A 286 -0.06 15.87 4.95
N LEU A 287 -0.12 14.67 5.52
CA LEU A 287 -0.01 14.44 6.95
C LEU A 287 1.39 14.78 7.46
N ARG A 288 2.44 14.37 6.76
CA ARG A 288 3.83 14.72 7.08
C ARG A 288 4.04 16.24 7.12
N ASP A 289 3.52 16.93 6.11
CA ASP A 289 3.68 18.39 5.98
C ASP A 289 2.67 19.18 6.85
N SER A 290 1.82 18.49 7.62
CA SER A 290 0.88 19.11 8.56
C SER A 290 1.55 19.52 9.88
N ARG A 291 0.83 20.28 10.72
CA ARG A 291 1.31 20.62 12.07
C ARG A 291 1.50 19.38 12.94
N LEU A 292 0.58 18.41 12.82
CA LEU A 292 0.60 17.16 13.58
C LEU A 292 1.81 16.29 13.18
N GLY A 293 2.04 16.12 11.89
CA GLY A 293 3.18 15.34 11.38
C GLY A 293 4.52 15.93 11.80
N ARG A 294 4.68 17.26 11.71
CA ARG A 294 5.89 17.94 12.21
C ARG A 294 6.09 17.77 13.71
N ALA A 295 5.01 17.78 14.51
CA ALA A 295 5.10 17.57 15.94
C ALA A 295 5.57 16.14 16.27
N TRP A 296 5.05 15.12 15.58
CA TRP A 296 5.50 13.73 15.75
C TRP A 296 6.97 13.54 15.40
N ILE A 297 7.41 14.11 14.28
CA ILE A 297 8.82 14.04 13.87
C ILE A 297 9.72 14.73 14.89
N ALA A 298 9.31 15.90 15.41
CA ALA A 298 10.07 16.60 16.45
C ALA A 298 10.18 15.77 17.75
N ILE A 299 9.09 15.14 18.20
CA ILE A 299 9.11 14.28 19.40
C ILE A 299 10.05 13.09 19.20
N ARG A 300 10.02 12.46 18.03
CA ARG A 300 10.91 11.35 17.69
C ARG A 300 12.39 11.78 17.71
N GLU A 301 12.70 12.97 17.22
CA GLU A 301 14.06 13.49 17.20
C GLU A 301 14.57 13.91 18.60
N ASP A 302 13.65 14.22 19.54
CA ASP A 302 13.94 14.74 20.89
C ASP A 302 13.90 13.66 22.00
N GLU A 303 13.66 12.38 21.67
CA GLU A 303 13.50 11.30 22.68
C GLU A 303 14.78 11.00 23.51
N THR A 304 15.92 11.63 23.17
CA THR A 304 17.22 11.43 23.84
C THR A 304 17.81 12.68 24.53
N ALA A 305 17.10 13.81 24.52
CA ALA A 305 17.56 15.07 25.14
C ALA A 305 17.15 15.20 26.62
#